data_AF-A0A0W7X3N8-F1
#
_entry.id   AF-A0A0W7X3N8-F1
#
_cell.length_a   1.000
_cell.length_b   1.000
_cell.length_c   1.000
_cell.angle_alpha   90.00
_cell.angle_beta   90.00
_cell.angle_gamma   90.00
#
_symmetry.space_group_name_H-M   'P 1'
#
loop_
_entity.id
_entity.type
_entity.pdbx_description
1 polymer ?
#
loop_
_entity_poly.entity_id
_entity_poly.type
_entity_poly.pdbx_seq_one_letter_code
_entity_poly.pdbx_strand_id
1 'polypeptide(L)'
;MQWLLKRQEKAGFKVLPKPADRQLTQYGDAYELIVRDQQPLQFRRPPAQQAGQDVCFTRVAFDGRLRITNTDAFRRTLTHGLDKSKAYGCGLMTLAAAGGR
;
A
#
# COMPACT_ATOMS: atom_id res chain seq x y z
N MET A 1 2.73 -7.92 -3.27
CA MET A 1 3.50 -7.36 -2.12
C MET A 1 4.75 -6.58 -2.52
N GLN A 2 5.55 -7.04 -3.49
CA GLN A 2 6.81 -6.38 -3.89
C GLN A 2 6.69 -4.87 -4.21
N TRP A 3 5.53 -4.45 -4.73
CA TRP A 3 5.23 -3.04 -5.01
C TRP A 3 5.35 -2.13 -3.77
N LEU A 4 4.86 -2.57 -2.61
CA LEU A 4 4.89 -1.80 -1.37
C LEU A 4 6.30 -1.78 -0.79
N LEU A 5 6.97 -2.93 -0.79
CA LEU A 5 8.34 -3.08 -0.28
C LEU A 5 9.35 -2.20 -1.03
N LYS A 6 9.20 -2.06 -2.35
CA LYS A 6 10.04 -1.15 -3.17
C LYS A 6 9.88 0.33 -2.82
N ARG A 7 8.77 0.71 -2.16
CA ARG A 7 8.46 2.11 -1.83
C ARG A 7 8.71 2.46 -0.38
N GLN A 8 8.83 1.47 0.50
CA GLN A 8 8.89 1.67 1.96
C GLN A 8 9.96 2.68 2.38
N GLU A 9 11.17 2.60 1.79
CA GLU A 9 12.28 3.50 2.13
C GLU A 9 11.97 4.96 1.80
N LYS A 10 11.50 5.22 0.57
CA LYS A 10 11.09 6.57 0.13
C LYS A 10 9.87 7.08 0.90
N ALA A 11 9.03 6.16 1.35
CA ALA A 11 7.83 6.45 2.12
C ALA A 11 8.09 6.64 3.62
N GLY A 12 9.33 6.45 4.11
CA GLY A 12 9.68 6.68 5.51
C GLY A 12 9.26 5.57 6.48
N PHE A 13 9.01 4.35 5.99
CA PHE A 13 8.72 3.19 6.83
C PHE A 13 9.43 1.92 6.36
N LYS A 14 9.42 0.87 7.19
CA LYS A 14 9.75 -0.50 6.80
C LYS A 14 8.67 -1.45 7.28
N VAL A 15 8.21 -2.34 6.42
CA VAL A 15 7.28 -3.41 6.80
C VAL A 15 8.03 -4.39 7.71
N LEU A 16 7.42 -4.79 8.82
CA LEU A 16 8.08 -5.71 9.75
C LEU A 16 8.21 -7.10 9.14
N PRO A 17 9.39 -7.74 9.21
CA PRO A 17 9.51 -9.15 8.86
C PRO A 17 8.75 -10.01 9.88
N LYS A 18 8.18 -11.12 9.42
CA LYS A 18 7.69 -12.16 10.34
C LYS A 18 8.88 -12.86 10.98
N PRO A 19 8.85 -13.13 12.29
CA PRO A 19 9.91 -13.91 12.93
C PRO A 19 9.92 -15.33 12.33
N ALA A 20 11.12 -15.91 12.19
CA ALA A 20 11.35 -17.13 11.40
C ALA A 20 10.55 -18.35 11.91
N ASP A 21 10.23 -18.38 13.20
CA ASP A 21 9.39 -19.39 13.86
C ASP A 21 7.91 -19.33 13.45
N ARG A 22 7.46 -18.20 12.87
CA ARG A 22 6.07 -17.99 12.42
C ARG A 22 5.91 -17.95 10.91
N GLN A 23 6.98 -18.18 10.15
CA GLN A 23 6.92 -18.27 8.69
C GLN A 23 6.41 -19.67 8.30
N LEU A 24 5.14 -19.74 7.90
CA LEU A 24 4.45 -20.96 7.51
C LEU A 24 4.76 -21.34 6.05
N THR A 25 5.17 -20.38 5.23
CA THR A 25 5.50 -20.64 3.82
C THR A 25 6.79 -19.94 3.39
N GLN A 26 7.48 -20.57 2.43
CA GLN A 26 8.73 -20.05 1.83
C GLN A 26 8.51 -18.84 0.90
N TYR A 27 7.29 -18.58 0.42
CA TYR A 27 7.00 -17.51 -0.54
C TYR A 27 5.81 -16.66 -0.06
N GLY A 28 6.06 -15.36 0.13
CA GLY A 28 5.04 -14.37 0.47
C GLY A 28 4.72 -14.24 1.97
N ASP A 29 5.29 -15.09 2.82
CA ASP A 29 5.04 -15.10 4.27
C ASP A 29 6.19 -14.51 5.11
N ALA A 30 7.11 -13.77 4.48
CA ALA A 30 8.27 -13.20 5.15
C ALA A 30 7.95 -11.92 5.96
N TYR A 31 6.76 -11.34 5.83
CA TYR A 31 6.41 -10.04 6.41
C TYR A 31 5.11 -10.09 7.21
N GLU A 32 4.99 -9.28 8.26
CA GLU A 32 3.74 -9.02 8.99
C GLU A 32 2.82 -8.12 8.15
N LEU A 33 2.51 -8.58 6.94
CA LEU A 33 1.75 -7.88 5.93
C LEU A 33 0.88 -8.91 5.21
N ILE A 34 -0.41 -8.60 5.07
CA ILE A 34 -1.36 -9.39 4.30
C ILE A 34 -2.00 -8.51 3.22
N VAL A 35 -2.45 -9.13 2.14
CA VAL A 35 -3.34 -8.50 1.18
C VAL A 35 -4.76 -8.82 1.62
N ARG A 36 -5.51 -7.80 2.07
CA ARG A 36 -6.90 -7.95 2.52
C ARG A 36 -7.86 -8.01 1.34
N ASP A 37 -7.62 -7.19 0.32
CA ASP A 37 -8.47 -7.09 -0.86
C ASP A 37 -7.61 -6.80 -2.09
N GLN A 38 -8.02 -7.33 -3.25
CA GLN A 38 -7.40 -7.05 -4.53
C GLN A 38 -8.47 -7.06 -5.62
N GLN A 39 -8.73 -5.89 -6.21
CA GLN A 39 -9.78 -5.72 -7.21
C GLN A 39 -9.25 -5.00 -8.45
N PRO A 40 -9.35 -5.62 -9.65
CA PRO A 40 -9.16 -4.89 -10.89
C PRO A 40 -10.34 -3.92 -11.10
N LEU A 41 -10.04 -2.67 -11.42
CA LEU A 41 -11.01 -1.64 -11.74
C LEU A 41 -10.78 -1.17 -13.17
N GLN A 42 -11.84 -1.21 -13.98
CA GLN A 42 -11.87 -0.66 -15.32
C GLN A 42 -13.12 0.21 -15.48
N PHE A 43 -12.96 1.42 -15.98
CA PHE A 43 -14.10 2.27 -16.34
C PHE A 43 -13.77 3.17 -17.51
N ARG A 44 -14.81 3.44 -18.30
CA ARG A 44 -14.74 4.26 -19.51
C ARG A 44 -14.80 5.73 -19.15
N ARG A 45 -13.98 6.54 -19.81
CA ARG A 45 -14.09 8.00 -19.70
C ARG A 45 -15.30 8.51 -20.50
N PRO A 46 -16.07 9.50 -19.99
CA PRO A 46 -17.20 10.07 -20.73
C PRO A 46 -16.75 10.65 -22.08
N PRO A 47 -17.57 10.55 -23.14
CA PRO A 47 -17.19 10.92 -24.51
C PRO A 47 -16.95 12.42 -24.75
N ALA A 48 -17.11 13.28 -23.73
CA ALA A 48 -17.02 14.73 -23.86
C ALA A 48 -15.57 15.29 -23.89
N GLN A 49 -14.55 14.50 -23.58
CA GLN A 49 -13.16 14.95 -23.56
C GLN A 49 -12.24 13.93 -24.23
N GLN A 50 -12.21 13.99 -25.56
CA GLN A 50 -11.38 13.15 -26.45
C GLN A 50 -11.68 11.64 -26.33
N ALA A 51 -11.43 10.88 -27.40
CA ALA A 51 -11.43 9.43 -27.34
C ALA A 51 -10.23 8.94 -26.50
N GLY A 52 -10.28 9.18 -25.19
CA GLY A 52 -9.24 8.79 -24.24
C GLY A 52 -9.33 7.31 -23.92
N GLN A 53 -8.17 6.69 -23.69
CA GLN A 53 -8.07 5.30 -23.24
C GLN A 53 -8.87 5.08 -21.94
N ASP A 54 -9.51 3.90 -21.86
CA ASP A 54 -10.16 3.43 -20.63
C ASP A 54 -9.17 3.44 -19.47
N VAL A 55 -9.67 3.80 -18.27
CA VAL A 55 -8.86 3.77 -17.06
C VAL A 55 -8.87 2.33 -16.54
N CYS A 56 -7.70 1.70 -16.48
CA CYS A 56 -7.54 0.35 -15.93
C CYS A 56 -6.42 0.33 -14.88
N PHE A 57 -6.72 -0.14 -13.66
CA PHE A 57 -5.73 -0.37 -12.60
C PHE A 57 -6.23 -1.41 -11.60
N THR A 58 -5.32 -1.99 -10.82
CA THR A 58 -5.67 -2.90 -9.73
C THR A 58 -5.56 -2.17 -8.38
N ARG A 59 -6.65 -2.12 -7.63
CA ARG A 59 -6.65 -1.67 -6.23
C ARG A 59 -6.26 -2.83 -5.33
N VAL A 60 -5.36 -2.58 -4.39
CA VAL A 60 -4.91 -3.57 -3.40
C VAL A 60 -4.97 -2.94 -2.02
N ALA A 61 -5.67 -3.58 -1.08
CA ALA A 61 -5.68 -3.21 0.32
C ALA A 61 -4.66 -4.04 1.08
N PHE A 62 -3.72 -3.35 1.74
CA PHE A 62 -2.68 -3.98 2.56
C PHE A 62 -2.96 -3.71 4.04
N ASP A 63 -2.89 -4.76 4.85
CA ASP A 63 -2.97 -4.67 6.30
C ASP A 63 -1.73 -5.31 6.92
N GLY A 64 -1.16 -4.68 7.93
CA GLY A 64 0.05 -5.20 8.54
C GLY A 64 0.67 -4.27 9.56
N ARG A 65 1.92 -4.62 9.92
CA ARG A 65 2.74 -3.86 10.85
C ARG A 65 3.94 -3.27 10.13
N LEU A 66 4.21 -2.02 10.46
CA LEU A 66 5.36 -1.27 9.95
C LEU A 66 6.06 -0.56 11.08
N ARG A 67 7.35 -0.27 10.86
CA ARG A 67 8.15 0.60 11.69
C ARG A 67 8.43 1.89 10.92
N ILE A 68 8.14 3.02 11.53
CA ILE A 68 8.51 4.33 10.99
C ILE A 68 10.04 4.46 11.05
N THR A 69 10.67 4.74 9.91
CA THR A 69 12.13 4.93 9.80
C THR A 69 12.51 6.39 9.57
N ASN A 70 11.62 7.18 8.98
CA ASN A 70 11.77 8.61 8.82
C ASN A 70 10.41 9.30 8.98
N THR A 71 10.24 10.01 10.08
CA THR A 71 8.96 10.63 10.45
C THR A 71 8.51 11.69 9.44
N ASP A 72 9.41 12.50 8.89
CA ASP A 72 9.03 13.58 7.96
C ASP A 72 8.62 13.04 6.59
N ALA A 73 9.37 12.06 6.07
CA ALA A 73 8.99 11.35 4.84
C ALA A 73 7.66 10.60 5.02
N PHE A 74 7.44 10.02 6.20
CA PHE A 74 6.22 9.29 6.50
C PHE A 74 5.02 10.22 6.64
N ARG A 75 5.15 11.36 7.33
CA ARG A 75 4.10 12.41 7.38
C ARG A 75 3.71 12.89 6.00
N ARG A 76 4.67 13.11 5.10
CA ARG A 76 4.39 13.44 3.69
C ARG A 76 3.62 12.32 3.01
N THR A 77 4.02 11.08 3.22
CA THR A 77 3.32 9.91 2.67
C THR A 77 1.88 9.82 3.16
N LEU A 78 1.62 10.03 4.46
CA LEU A 78 0.27 9.99 5.02
C LEU A 78 -0.64 11.09 4.48
N THR A 79 -0.09 12.31 4.35
CA THR A 79 -0.86 13.49 3.92
C THR A 79 -1.07 13.55 2.41
N HIS A 80 -0.09 13.10 1.64
CA HIS A 80 -0.18 13.13 0.19
C HIS A 80 -0.73 11.83 -0.38
N GLY A 81 -0.69 10.74 0.38
CA GLY A 81 -1.05 9.40 -0.07
C GLY A 81 0.06 8.66 -0.82
N LEU A 82 0.03 7.33 -0.74
CA LEU A 82 0.99 6.41 -1.33
C LEU A 82 0.38 5.68 -2.55
N ASP A 83 0.20 6.36 -3.68
CA ASP A 83 -0.03 5.75 -5.00
C ASP A 83 -0.04 6.85 -6.09
N LYS A 84 -0.19 6.52 -7.38
CA LYS A 84 -0.53 7.49 -8.43
C LYS A 84 -2.05 7.62 -8.63
N SER A 85 -2.83 6.59 -8.31
CA SER A 85 -4.29 6.54 -8.45
C SER A 85 -5.04 7.17 -7.27
N LYS A 86 -4.50 8.25 -6.68
CA LYS A 86 -5.04 8.89 -5.46
C LYS A 86 -6.46 9.41 -5.64
N ALA A 87 -6.76 9.93 -6.84
CA ALA A 87 -8.08 10.40 -7.21
C ALA A 87 -9.14 9.29 -7.27
N TYR A 88 -8.73 8.02 -7.24
CA TYR A 88 -9.61 6.85 -7.36
C TYR A 88 -9.72 6.04 -6.06
N GLY A 89 -9.47 6.69 -4.92
CA GLY A 89 -9.61 6.07 -3.59
C GLY A 89 -8.43 5.16 -3.20
N CYS A 90 -7.28 5.28 -3.88
CA CYS A 90 -6.05 4.57 -3.52
C CYS A 90 -5.10 5.48 -2.74
N GLY A 91 -4.18 4.88 -1.96
CA GLY A 91 -3.07 5.58 -1.33
C GLY A 91 -3.38 6.22 0.02
N LEU A 92 -4.62 6.18 0.51
CA LEU A 92 -4.93 6.47 1.91
C LEU A 92 -4.29 5.41 2.80
N MET A 93 -3.64 5.85 3.88
CA MET A 93 -3.07 4.96 4.89
C MET A 93 -3.66 5.30 6.25
N THR A 94 -4.13 4.29 6.95
CA THR A 94 -4.63 4.39 8.32
C THR A 94 -3.64 3.72 9.28
N LEU A 95 -3.48 4.29 10.47
CA LEU A 95 -2.54 3.82 11.46
C LEU A 95 -3.21 3.68 12.82
N ALA A 96 -2.82 2.64 13.53
CA ALA A 96 -3.07 2.48 14.95
C ALA A 96 -1.73 2.15 15.61
N ALA A 97 -1.55 2.61 16.85
CA ALA A 97 -0.41 2.18 17.63
C ALA A 97 -0.46 0.65 17.77
N ALA A 98 0.66 -0.03 17.49
CA ALA A 98 0.81 -1.43 17.84
C ALA A 98 0.73 -1.49 19.37
N GLY A 99 -0.42 -1.92 19.91
CA GLY A 99 -0.80 -1.72 21.31
C GLY A 99 0.36 -1.86 22.29
N GLY A 100 0.59 -0.79 23.05
CA GLY A 100 1.52 -0.74 24.16
C GLY A 100 0.79 -0.22 25.40
N ARG A 101 0.53 -1.12 26.34
CA ARG A 101 0.64 -0.86 27.78
C ARG A 101 1.60 -1.90 28.31
#